data_AF-A0A642C3W4-F1
#
_entry.id   AF-A0A642C3W4-F1
#
_cell.length_a   1.000
_cell.length_b   1.000
_cell.length_c   1.000
_cell.angle_alpha   90.00
_cell.angle_beta   90.00
_cell.angle_gamma   90.00
#
_symmetry.space_group_name_H-M   'P 1'
#
loop_
_entity.id
_entity.type
_entity.pdbx_description
1 polymer ?
#
loop_
_entity_poly.entity_id
_entity_poly.type
_entity_poly.pdbx_seq_one_letter_code
_entity_poly.pdbx_strand_id
1 'polypeptide(L)'
;MKGLVIKNTGSWYQVKTDDGQFIECKIKGNFRLKGIRSTNPVAVGDRVQIILNQEGTAFINEIEDRKNYIIRRSSNLSKQSHILAANLDQCMLVVTVNYPE
;
A
#
# COMPACT_ATOMS: atom_id res chain seq x y z
N MET A 1 0.20 -16.48 -3.60
CA MET A 1 -0.66 -16.42 -2.40
C MET A 1 -1.29 -15.04 -2.33
N LYS A 2 -2.46 -14.89 -1.68
CA LYS A 2 -3.14 -13.60 -1.52
C LYS A 2 -2.96 -13.05 -0.10
N GLY A 3 -3.02 -11.74 0.03
CA GLY A 3 -2.95 -11.08 1.32
C GLY A 3 -3.26 -9.59 1.28
N LEU A 4 -3.24 -8.99 2.47
CA LEU A 4 -3.49 -7.58 2.72
C LEU A 4 -2.20 -6.88 3.12
N VAL A 5 -1.86 -5.77 2.46
CA VAL A 5 -0.75 -4.93 2.87
C VAL A 5 -1.13 -4.18 4.15
N ILE A 6 -0.41 -4.44 5.24
CA ILE A 6 -0.68 -3.84 6.55
C ILE A 6 0.39 -2.82 6.98
N LYS A 7 1.57 -2.85 6.35
CA LYS A 7 2.67 -1.93 6.63
C LYS A 7 3.43 -1.62 5.34
N ASN A 8 3.83 -0.36 5.19
CA ASN A 8 4.63 0.13 4.07
C ASN A 8 5.74 1.03 4.61
N THR A 9 7.01 0.68 4.34
CA THR A 9 8.20 1.48 4.70
C THR A 9 8.92 2.05 3.47
N GLY A 10 8.28 2.03 2.30
CA GLY A 10 8.82 2.50 1.03
C GLY A 10 9.56 1.41 0.25
N SER A 11 10.54 0.77 0.86
CA SER A 11 11.31 -0.32 0.23
C SER A 11 10.76 -1.71 0.53
N TRP A 12 10.07 -1.85 1.66
CA TRP A 12 9.50 -3.10 2.13
C TRP A 12 8.03 -2.94 2.51
N TYR A 13 7.31 -4.05 2.40
CA TYR A 13 5.89 -4.15 2.70
C TYR A 13 5.68 -5.35 3.60
N GLN A 14 4.81 -5.24 4.60
CA GLN A 14 4.36 -6.39 5.36
C GLN A 14 2.98 -6.78 4.86
N VAL A 15 2.85 -8.01 4.39
CA VAL A 15 1.59 -8.56 3.92
C VAL A 15 1.09 -9.57 4.93
N LYS A 16 -0.12 -9.34 5.44
CA LYS A 16 -0.88 -10.34 6.18
C LYS A 16 -1.58 -11.24 5.18
N THR A 17 -1.16 -12.49 5.07
CA THR A 17 -1.74 -13.45 4.14
C THR A 17 -3.11 -13.90 4.62
N ASP A 18 -3.92 -14.47 3.71
CA ASP A 18 -5.26 -14.94 4.06
C ASP A 18 -5.24 -16.14 5.04
N ASP A 19 -4.13 -16.88 5.12
CA ASP A 19 -3.87 -17.91 6.13
C ASP A 19 -3.30 -17.34 7.45
N GLY A 20 -3.17 -16.02 7.58
CA GLY A 20 -2.85 -15.34 8.83
C GLY A 20 -1.37 -15.11 9.10
N GLN A 21 -0.47 -15.46 8.19
CA GLN A 21 0.97 -15.21 8.32
C GLN A 21 1.32 -13.75 7.99
N PHE A 22 2.43 -13.28 8.53
CA PHE A 22 2.98 -11.96 8.21
C PHE A 22 4.29 -12.13 7.44
N ILE A 23 4.30 -11.68 6.19
CA ILE A 23 5.43 -11.90 5.28
C ILE A 23 6.00 -10.56 4.83
N GLU A 24 7.33 -10.43 4.92
CA GLU A 24 8.04 -9.30 4.36
C GLU A 24 8.16 -9.43 2.85
N CYS A 25 7.73 -8.38 2.16
CA CYS A 25 7.58 -8.37 0.72
C CYS A 25 8.31 -7.18 0.09
N LYS A 26 8.80 -7.39 -1.13
CA LYS A 26 9.26 -6.32 -2.04
C LYS A 26 8.38 -6.23 -3.27
N ILE A 27 8.37 -5.08 -3.91
CA ILE A 27 7.72 -4.95 -5.22
C ILE A 27 8.63 -5.59 -6.28
N LYS A 28 8.05 -6.43 -7.14
CA LYS A 28 8.76 -6.92 -8.33
C LYS A 28 9.02 -5.74 -9.27
N GLY A 29 10.27 -5.53 -9.68
CA GLY A 29 10.73 -4.32 -10.40
C GLY A 29 9.95 -3.94 -11.68
N ASN A 30 9.14 -4.85 -12.22
CA ASN A 30 8.34 -4.63 -13.44
C ASN A 30 7.07 -3.79 -13.25
N PHE A 31 6.71 -3.38 -12.02
CA PHE A 31 5.51 -2.57 -11.77
C PHE A 31 5.55 -1.16 -12.39
N ARG A 32 6.74 -0.65 -12.75
CA ARG A 32 6.89 0.65 -13.44
C ARG A 32 6.30 0.65 -14.86
N LEU A 33 6.18 -0.52 -15.52
CA LEU A 33 5.75 -0.61 -16.91
C LEU A 33 4.21 -0.50 -17.09
N LYS A 34 3.41 -0.58 -16.02
CA LYS A 34 1.95 -0.42 -16.07
C LYS A 34 1.46 1.05 -16.01
N GLY A 35 2.33 2.03 -16.26
CA GLY A 35 1.94 3.45 -16.34
C GLY A 35 1.63 4.11 -14.98
N ILE A 36 1.95 3.46 -13.87
CA ILE A 36 1.75 4.03 -12.53
C ILE A 36 2.80 5.12 -12.29
N ARG A 37 2.40 6.39 -12.41
CA ARG A 37 3.24 7.59 -12.17
C ARG A 37 3.48 7.90 -10.69
N SER A 38 3.49 6.89 -9.82
CA SER A 38 3.71 7.08 -8.38
C SER A 38 4.98 6.34 -7.95
N THR A 39 5.82 7.00 -7.15
CA THR A 39 7.09 6.45 -6.64
C THR A 39 6.88 5.25 -5.72
N ASN A 40 5.68 5.12 -5.14
CA ASN A 40 5.26 3.97 -4.36
C ASN A 40 3.87 3.50 -4.86
N PRO A 41 3.79 2.45 -5.70
CA PRO A 41 2.52 2.02 -6.29
C PRO A 41 1.64 1.23 -5.31
N VAL A 42 2.21 0.73 -4.21
CA VAL A 42 1.51 -0.08 -3.19
C VAL A 42 1.21 0.77 -1.97
N ALA A 43 -0.03 0.72 -1.49
CA ALA A 43 -0.49 1.40 -0.29
C ALA A 43 -0.95 0.40 0.78
N VAL A 44 -1.00 0.85 2.04
CA VAL A 44 -1.64 0.06 3.10
C VAL A 44 -3.13 -0.10 2.78
N GLY A 45 -3.65 -1.31 2.97
CA GLY A 45 -5.01 -1.69 2.61
C GLY A 45 -5.14 -2.30 1.20
N ASP A 46 -4.08 -2.30 0.39
CA ASP A 46 -4.09 -3.02 -0.88
C ASP A 46 -4.20 -4.54 -0.68
N ARG A 47 -5.08 -5.16 -1.47
CA ARG A 47 -5.10 -6.61 -1.66
C ARG A 47 -4.10 -6.97 -2.75
N VAL A 48 -3.20 -7.91 -2.45
CA VAL A 48 -2.06 -8.23 -3.32
C VAL A 48 -1.89 -9.72 -3.50
N GLN A 49 -1.34 -10.11 -4.65
CA GLN A 49 -0.78 -11.43 -4.84
C GLN A 49 0.73 -11.40 -4.62
N ILE A 50 1.20 -12.27 -3.74
CA ILE A 50 2.61 -12.46 -3.41
C ILE A 50 3.13 -13.82 -3.89
N ILE A 51 4.41 -13.84 -4.27
CA ILE A 51 5.15 -15.04 -4.66
C ILE A 51 6.32 -15.18 -3.68
N LEU A 52 6.40 -16.29 -2.97
CA LEU A 52 7.47 -16.57 -2.01
C LEU A 52 8.82 -16.72 -2.72
N ASN A 53 9.88 -16.23 -2.09
CA ASN A 53 11.26 -16.51 -2.44
C ASN A 53 11.80 -17.65 -1.57
N GLN A 54 12.96 -18.17 -1.99
CA GLN A 54 13.68 -19.22 -1.26
C GLN A 54 14.18 -18.77 0.14
N GLU A 55 14.25 -17.46 0.38
CA GLU A 55 14.75 -16.85 1.63
C GLU A 55 13.64 -16.47 2.63
N GLY A 56 12.40 -16.93 2.44
CA GLY A 56 11.28 -16.61 3.35
C GLY A 56 10.69 -15.20 3.19
N THR A 57 11.25 -14.39 2.29
CA THR A 57 10.63 -13.14 1.81
C THR A 57 9.71 -13.40 0.63
N ALA A 58 8.95 -12.40 0.16
CA ALA A 58 8.12 -12.54 -1.03
C ALA A 58 8.20 -11.33 -1.96
N PHE A 59 7.75 -11.52 -3.20
CA PHE A 59 7.52 -10.43 -4.15
C PHE A 59 6.04 -10.20 -4.36
N ILE A 60 5.62 -8.94 -4.26
CA ILE A 60 4.31 -8.48 -4.73
C ILE A 60 4.33 -8.53 -6.25
N ASN A 61 3.50 -9.40 -6.82
CA ASN A 61 3.40 -9.63 -8.26
C ASN A 61 2.19 -8.92 -8.87
N GLU A 62 1.11 -8.76 -8.10
CA GLU A 62 -0.11 -8.10 -8.55
C GLU A 62 -0.78 -7.34 -7.40
N ILE A 63 -1.41 -6.20 -7.72
CA ILE A 63 -2.29 -5.44 -6.83
C ILE A 63 -3.68 -5.60 -7.41
N GLU A 64 -4.63 -6.05 -6.60
CA GLU A 64 -6.03 -6.17 -7.00
C GLU A 64 -6.69 -4.79 -7.13
N ASP A 65 -7.82 -4.72 -7.84
CA ASP A 65 -8.54 -3.47 -8.04
C ASP A 65 -9.00 -2.86 -6.70
N ARG A 66 -8.75 -1.56 -6.55
CA ARG A 66 -9.12 -0.81 -5.34
C ARG A 66 -10.59 -0.42 -5.40
N LYS A 67 -11.32 -0.68 -4.31
CA LYS A 67 -12.69 -0.20 -4.12
C LYS A 67 -12.75 1.32 -3.90
N ASN A 68 -11.79 1.82 -3.14
CA ASN A 68 -11.61 3.23 -2.83
C ASN A 68 -10.15 3.50 -2.42
N TYR A 69 -9.78 4.77 -2.30
CA TYR A 69 -8.46 5.19 -1.83
C TYR A 69 -8.47 6.62 -1.29
N ILE A 70 -7.56 6.91 -0.36
CA ILE A 70 -7.25 8.27 0.09
C ILE A 70 -5.99 8.74 -0.63
N ILE A 71 -6.09 9.88 -1.31
CA ILE A 71 -4.94 10.53 -1.97
C ILE A 71 -4.60 11.85 -1.32
N ARG A 72 -3.30 12.15 -1.28
CA ARG A 72 -2.77 13.45 -0.91
C ARG A 72 -2.03 14.05 -2.10
N ARG A 73 -2.31 15.32 -2.39
CA ARG A 73 -1.48 16.10 -3.31
C ARG A 73 -0.16 16.47 -2.61
N SER A 74 0.95 16.34 -3.34
CA SER A 74 2.21 16.91 -2.90
C SER A 74 2.05 18.42 -2.67
N SER A 75 2.67 18.95 -1.61
CA SER A 75 2.73 20.39 -1.34
C SER A 75 3.58 21.14 -2.37
N ASN A 76 4.57 20.47 -2.96
CA ASN A 76 5.38 21.01 -4.05
C ASN A 76 4.81 20.63 -5.42
N LEU A 77 4.90 21.57 -6.38
CA LEU A 77 4.29 21.62 -7.73
C LEU A 77 4.47 20.38 -8.66
N SER A 78 5.00 19.25 -8.20
CA SER A 78 5.33 18.08 -9.04
C SER A 78 4.12 17.29 -9.57
N LYS A 79 2.87 17.70 -9.28
CA LYS A 79 1.63 17.00 -9.69
C LYS A 79 1.57 15.51 -9.31
N GLN A 80 2.49 15.00 -8.50
CA GLN A 80 2.45 13.60 -8.07
C GLN A 80 1.43 13.44 -6.94
N SER A 81 0.45 12.58 -7.20
CA SER A 81 -0.55 12.16 -6.22
C SER A 81 -0.02 10.92 -5.50
N HIS A 82 -0.01 10.95 -4.17
CA HIS A 82 0.38 9.82 -3.34
C HIS A 82 -0.87 9.21 -2.70
N ILE A 83 -1.04 7.91 -2.87
CA ILE A 83 -2.11 7.14 -2.24
C ILE A 83 -1.64 6.80 -0.82
N LEU A 84 -2.36 7.29 0.19
CA LEU A 84 -2.03 7.07 1.60
C LEU A 84 -2.53 5.70 2.08
N ALA A 85 -3.74 5.33 1.68
CA ALA A 85 -4.39 4.07 2.03
C ALA A 85 -5.46 3.71 0.97
N ALA A 86 -5.80 2.43 0.88
CA ALA A 86 -6.79 1.90 -0.05
C ALA A 86 -7.76 0.92 0.65
N ASN A 87 -8.92 0.67 0.02
CA ASN A 87 -9.92 -0.30 0.47
C ASN A 87 -10.38 -0.10 1.93
N LEU A 88 -10.64 1.14 2.30
CA LEU A 88 -11.08 1.50 3.64
C LEU A 88 -12.60 1.32 3.76
N ASP A 89 -13.06 0.71 4.85
CA ASP A 89 -14.49 0.56 5.15
C ASP A 89 -15.00 1.66 6.10
N GLN A 90 -14.12 2.30 6.87
CA GLN A 90 -14.47 3.32 7.86
C GLN A 90 -13.43 4.45 7.91
N CYS A 91 -13.90 5.67 8.13
CA CYS A 91 -13.09 6.84 8.46
C CYS A 91 -13.57 7.40 9.80
N MET A 92 -12.63 7.70 10.70
CA MET A 92 -12.92 8.32 11.98
C MET A 92 -12.33 9.73 11.99
N LEU A 93 -13.21 10.73 12.04
CA LEU A 93 -12.80 12.12 12.21
C LEU A 93 -12.59 12.38 13.70
N VAL A 94 -11.34 12.61 14.08
CA VAL A 94 -10.98 12.98 15.46
C VAL A 94 -10.74 14.48 15.48
N VAL A 95 -11.47 15.19 16.33
CA VAL A 95 -11.34 16.63 16.55
C VAL A 95 -11.18 16.92 18.04
N THR A 96 -10.53 18.03 18.36
CA THR A 96 -10.33 18.51 19.72
C THR A 96 -11.13 19.80 19.92
N VAL A 97 -11.74 19.97 21.09
CA VAL A 97 -12.48 21.21 21.42
C VAL A 97 -11.52 22.35 21.81
N ASN A 98 -10.35 22.01 22.34
CA ASN A 98 -9.32 22.95 22.75
C ASN A 98 -7.95 22.29 22.52
N TYR A 99 -7.04 22.98 21.83
CA TYR A 99 -5.72 22.50 21.38
C TYR A 99 -5.76 21.25 20.46
N PRO A 100 -5.76 21.38 19.12
CA PRO A 100 -5.62 22.58 18.26
C PRO A 100 -6.72 23.64 18.36
N GLU A 101 -6.37 24.90 18.03
CA GLU A 101 -7.30 26.02 17.75
C GLU A 101 -7.93 25.89 16.35
#